data_AF-A0A7Y4YY46-F1
#
_entry.id   AF-A0A7Y4YY46-F1
#
_cell.length_a   1.000
_cell.length_b   1.000
_cell.length_c   1.000
_cell.angle_alpha   90.00
_cell.angle_beta   90.00
_cell.angle_gamma   90.00
#
_symmetry.space_group_name_H-M   'P 1'
#
loop_
_entity.id
_entity.type
_entity.pdbx_description
1 polymer ?
#
loop_
_entity_poly.entity_id
_entity_poly.type
_entity_poly.pdbx_seq_one_letter_code
_entity_poly.pdbx_strand_id
1 'polypeptide(L)' 'EDGWTAVTRDRSLSAQFEHSIGVTETGCEVFTLSPKGLDRPPY' A
#
# COMPACT_ATOMS: atom_id res chain seq x y z
N GLU A 1 22.95 9.39 9.20
CA GLU A 1 21.67 9.38 8.47
C GLU A 1 21.97 8.97 7.04
N ASP A 2 21.20 8.03 6.49
CA ASP A 2 21.38 7.57 5.10
C ASP A 2 20.65 8.44 4.07
N GLY A 3 19.84 9.40 4.52
CA GLY A 3 19.09 10.33 3.69
C GLY A 3 17.77 9.77 3.12
N TRP A 4 17.36 8.55 3.49
CA TRP A 4 16.21 7.87 2.90
C TRP A 4 15.31 7.16 3.91
N THR A 5 15.88 6.47 4.90
CA THR A 5 15.09 5.61 5.79
C THR A 5 14.23 6.45 6.73
N ALA A 6 12.90 6.30 6.60
CA ALA A 6 11.93 6.89 7.51
C ALA A 6 11.67 5.97 8.71
N VAL A 7 11.75 6.53 9.92
CA VAL A 7 11.42 5.84 11.18
C VAL A 7 10.38 6.64 11.96
N THR A 8 9.46 5.95 12.64
CA THR A 8 8.47 6.60 13.51
C THR A 8 9.17 7.30 14.68
N ARG A 9 8.70 8.49 15.04
CA ARG A 9 9.29 9.30 16.12
C ARG A 9 9.29 8.57 17.47
N ASP A 10 8.25 7.80 17.74
CA ASP A 10 8.04 7.04 18.98
C ASP A 10 8.56 5.59 18.88
N ARG A 11 9.11 5.19 17.73
CA ARG A 11 9.58 3.83 17.43
C ARG A 11 8.50 2.75 17.52
N SER A 12 7.23 3.14 17.45
CA SER A 12 6.13 2.19 17.29
C SER A 12 6.20 1.52 15.91
N LEU A 13 5.56 0.35 15.80
CA LEU A 13 5.49 -0.38 14.53
C LEU A 13 4.72 0.43 13.47
N SER A 14 5.18 0.35 12.22
CA SER A 14 4.51 0.94 11.05
C SER A 14 4.33 -0.13 9.98
N ALA A 15 3.24 -0.03 9.22
CA ALA A 15 2.94 -0.88 8.07
C ALA A 15 2.29 -0.06 6.97
N GLN A 16 2.46 -0.48 5.72
CA GLN A 16 1.92 0.17 4.52
C GLN A 16 1.43 -0.89 3.53
N PHE A 17 0.36 -0.57 2.81
CA PHE A 17 -0.06 -1.22 1.56
C PHE A 17 -0.24 -0.13 0.49
N GLU A 18 -0.14 -0.50 -0.78
CA GLU A 18 -0.22 0.46 -1.89
C GLU A 18 -1.03 -0.12 -3.06
N HIS A 19 -1.86 0.73 -3.67
CA HIS A 19 -2.50 0.48 -4.95
C HIS A 19 -2.37 1.69 -5.87
N SER A 20 -2.08 1.44 -7.14
CA SER A 20 -2.29 2.42 -8.21
C SER A 20 -3.75 2.34 -8.69
N ILE A 21 -4.42 3.48 -8.75
CA ILE A 21 -5.84 3.58 -9.12
C ILE A 21 -6.07 4.66 -10.18
N GLY A 22 -7.16 4.51 -10.95
CA GLY A 22 -7.69 5.53 -11.84
C GLY A 22 -9.08 5.98 -11.39
N VAL A 23 -9.38 7.28 -11.48
CA VAL A 23 -10.75 7.79 -11.28
C VAL A 23 -11.56 7.56 -12.56
N THR A 24 -12.77 7.05 -12.41
CA THR A 24 -13.70 6.81 -13.51
C THR A 24 -14.92 7.74 -13.38
N GLU A 25 -15.82 7.73 -14.36
CA GLU A 25 -17.02 8.59 -14.33
C GLU A 25 -17.88 8.39 -13.07
N THR A 26 -17.92 7.17 -12.55
CA THR A 26 -18.80 6.78 -11.44
C THR A 26 -18.04 6.26 -10.20
N GLY A 27 -16.70 6.24 -10.22
CA GLY A 27 -15.91 5.69 -9.11
C GLY A 27 -14.41 5.63 -9.37
N CYS A 28 -13.79 4.49 -9.08
CA CYS A 28 -12.37 4.23 -9.34
C CYS A 28 -12.11 2.78 -9.76
N GLU A 29 -11.00 2.57 -10.47
CA GLU A 29 -10.48 1.26 -10.85
C GLU A 29 -9.13 1.02 -10.18
N VAL A 30 -8.92 -0.17 -9.64
CA VAL A 30 -7.66 -0.59 -9.01
C VAL A 30 -6.85 -1.42 -9.99
N PHE A 31 -5.70 -0.91 -10.43
CA PHE A 31 -4.87 -1.55 -11.46
C PHE A 31 -3.95 -2.66 -10.93
N THR A 32 -3.86 -2.80 -9.62
CA THR A 32 -2.80 -3.56 -8.93
C THR A 32 -3.36 -4.61 -7.98
N LEU A 33 -4.61 -5.05 -8.20
CA LEU A 33 -5.21 -6.17 -7.47
C LEU A 33 -4.39 -7.46 -7.69
N SER A 34 -4.29 -8.29 -6.66
CA SER A 34 -3.62 -9.58 -6.77
C SER A 34 -4.40 -10.51 -7.71
N PRO A 35 -3.79 -11.08 -8.78
CA PRO A 35 -4.47 -12.02 -9.66
C PRO A 35 -4.95 -13.31 -8.95
N LYS A 36 -4.41 -13.60 -7.76
CA LYS A 36 -4.76 -14.75 -6.92
C LYS A 36 -5.63 -14.37 -5.71
N GLY A 37 -6.04 -13.10 -5.58
CA GLY A 37 -6.77 -12.60 -4.41
C GLY A 37 -5.94 -12.58 -3.12
N LEU A 38 -4.62 -12.56 -3.24
CA LEU A 38 -3.68 -12.50 -2.12
C LEU A 38 -3.37 -11.04 -1.77
N ASP A 39 -4.38 -10.33 -1.23
CA ASP A 39 -4.28 -8.88 -0.93
C ASP A 39 -3.84 -8.54 0.52
N ARG A 40 -4.00 -9.48 1.48
CA ARG A 40 -3.45 -9.39 2.86
C ARG A 40 -3.00 -10.74 3.47
N PRO A 41 -1.97 -10.78 4.34
CA PRO A 41 -1.41 -12.01 4.94
C PRO A 41 -2.46 -12.90 5.65
N PRO A 42 -2.21 -14.20 5.88
CA PRO A 42 -0.91 -14.92 5.85
C PRO A 42 -0.56 -15.58 4.51
N TYR A 43 -1.54 -15.57 3.59
CA TYR A 43 -1.59 -16.18 2.24
C TYR A 43 -1.44 -17.68 2.15
#